data_AF-A0A3M8AQS7-F1
#
_entry.id   AF-A0A3M8AQS7-F1
#
_cell.length_a   1.000
_cell.length_b   1.000
_cell.length_c   1.000
_cell.angle_alpha   90.00
_cell.angle_beta   90.00
_cell.angle_gamma   90.00
#
_symmetry.space_group_name_H-M   'P 1'
#
loop_
_entity.id
_entity.type
_entity.pdbx_description
1 polymer ?
#
loop_
_entity_poly.entity_id
_entity_poly.type
_entity_poly.pdbx_seq_one_letter_code
_entity_poly.pdbx_strand_id
1 'polypeptide(L)'
;MLSVENIQPYFPVVVAFITATLGYFLGIRTKKFERLYVLANENLKDICSPMFHELRKIKQTEDPEKREEMLRIFFEKHTDSNSNVYKLANRFIIDSFYEMEQEFSKFLRSRSREDWRGFWYKFEGFYLMVEEEYFSNYDFIYREFGWLRSLCRGNLFLRIVQEFIKLLYTTSSFIVIVCVFLVYLTVYDYFVGTNFAPKGSIKLAVIITFLSITIWGLTLIMASHYLVMTKTKWKKGFLRKLFEKYSPKIVSFWDNWLGNQPKWIRDKITVPEMYQKQQNEGCDERPAV
;
A
#
# COMPACT_ATOMS: atom_id res chain seq x y z
N MET A 1 -53.31 3.63 -1.32
CA MET A 1 -52.44 4.81 -1.13
C MET A 1 -52.20 4.96 0.37
N LEU A 2 -50.99 4.64 0.86
CA LEU A 2 -50.61 4.98 2.23
C LEU A 2 -50.39 6.49 2.26
N SER A 3 -51.26 7.24 2.93
CA SER A 3 -51.05 8.68 3.15
C SER A 3 -49.81 8.87 4.03
N VAL A 4 -49.07 9.95 3.80
CA VAL A 4 -47.85 10.29 4.56
C VAL A 4 -48.12 10.36 6.08
N GLU A 5 -49.35 10.74 6.46
CA GLU A 5 -49.84 10.76 7.84
C GLU A 5 -49.79 9.38 8.52
N ASN A 6 -49.97 8.28 7.78
CA ASN A 6 -49.93 6.93 8.34
C ASN A 6 -48.52 6.42 8.64
N ILE A 7 -47.47 7.08 8.11
CA ILE A 7 -46.06 6.64 8.26
C ILE A 7 -45.33 7.46 9.33
N GLN A 8 -45.78 8.70 9.59
CA GLN A 8 -45.21 9.59 10.60
C GLN A 8 -44.96 8.96 11.99
N PRO A 9 -45.87 8.15 12.57
CA PRO A 9 -45.62 7.55 13.89
C PRO A 9 -44.52 6.48 13.89
N TYR A 10 -44.21 5.87 12.74
CA TYR A 10 -43.17 4.85 12.60
C TYR A 10 -41.78 5.45 12.32
N PHE A 11 -41.70 6.73 11.96
CA PHE A 11 -40.45 7.40 11.63
C PHE A 11 -39.40 7.34 12.75
N PRO A 12 -39.73 7.57 14.04
CA PRO A 12 -38.77 7.43 15.14
C PRO A 12 -38.19 6.01 15.25
N VAL A 13 -39.00 4.98 15.00
CA VAL A 13 -38.57 3.58 15.06
C VAL A 13 -37.60 3.28 13.93
N VAL A 14 -37.89 3.75 12.71
CA VAL A 14 -37.01 3.61 11.54
C VAL A 14 -35.68 4.33 11.79
N VAL A 15 -35.71 5.56 12.30
CA VAL A 15 -34.50 6.32 12.64
C VAL A 15 -33.68 5.62 13.72
N ALA A 16 -34.32 5.10 14.78
CA ALA A 16 -33.64 4.36 15.83
C ALA A 16 -32.98 3.09 15.29
N PHE A 17 -33.66 2.34 14.42
CA PHE A 17 -33.14 1.14 13.80
C PHE A 17 -31.92 1.44 12.89
N ILE A 18 -32.02 2.46 12.04
CA ILE A 18 -30.90 2.91 11.18
C ILE A 18 -29.71 3.34 12.05
N THR A 19 -29.96 4.12 13.10
CA THR A 19 -28.91 4.63 13.99
C THR A 19 -28.20 3.50 14.73
N ALA A 20 -28.95 2.53 15.27
CA ALA A 20 -28.39 1.35 15.92
C ALA A 20 -27.55 0.50 14.94
N THR A 21 -28.05 0.30 13.72
CA THR A 21 -27.36 -0.45 12.67
C THR A 21 -26.06 0.24 12.27
N LEU A 22 -26.09 1.55 12.03
CA LEU A 22 -24.89 2.35 11.71
C LEU A 22 -23.88 2.32 12.86
N GLY A 23 -24.34 2.49 14.11
CA GLY A 23 -23.48 2.41 15.30
C GLY A 23 -22.77 1.05 15.41
N TYR A 24 -23.49 -0.04 15.17
CA TYR A 24 -22.94 -1.40 15.16
C TYR A 24 -21.88 -1.59 14.06
N PHE A 25 -22.18 -1.20 12.82
CA PHE A 25 -21.23 -1.31 11.70
C PHE A 25 -19.99 -0.45 11.90
N LEU A 26 -20.15 0.79 12.36
CA LEU A 26 -19.04 1.69 12.68
C LEU A 26 -18.19 1.10 13.81
N GLY A 27 -18.81 0.61 14.89
CA GLY A 27 -18.10 0.00 16.01
C GLY A 27 -17.28 -1.22 15.61
N ILE A 28 -17.84 -2.15 14.83
CA ILE A 28 -17.11 -3.33 14.35
C ILE A 28 -15.96 -2.92 13.44
N ARG A 29 -16.21 -1.98 12.52
CA ARG A 29 -15.19 -1.52 11.57
C ARG A 29 -14.01 -0.88 12.30
N THR A 30 -14.28 -0.02 13.28
CA THR A 30 -13.24 0.61 14.10
C THR A 30 -12.42 -0.43 14.85
N LYS A 31 -13.06 -1.39 15.53
CA LYS A 31 -12.34 -2.47 16.24
C LYS A 31 -11.48 -3.34 15.32
N LYS A 32 -11.98 -3.69 14.13
CA LYS A 32 -11.19 -4.43 13.14
C LYS A 32 -10.00 -3.61 12.66
N PHE A 33 -10.19 -2.31 12.43
CA PHE A 33 -9.12 -1.41 12.00
C PHE A 33 -8.06 -1.23 13.08
N GLU A 34 -8.46 -1.02 14.34
CA GLU A 34 -7.53 -0.96 15.49
C GLU A 34 -6.71 -2.24 15.61
N ARG A 35 -7.34 -3.42 15.47
CA ARG A 35 -6.61 -4.69 15.46
C ARG A 35 -5.59 -4.77 14.32
N LEU A 36 -5.97 -4.37 13.11
CA LEU A 36 -5.04 -4.33 11.96
C LEU A 36 -3.89 -3.34 12.20
N TYR A 37 -4.16 -2.20 12.84
CA TYR A 37 -3.14 -1.22 13.19
C TYR A 37 -2.14 -1.77 14.20
N VAL A 38 -2.61 -2.43 15.25
CA VAL A 38 -1.75 -3.10 16.24
C VAL A 38 -0.91 -4.17 15.56
N LEU A 39 -1.50 -5.03 14.72
CA LEU A 39 -0.78 -6.07 13.98
C LEU A 39 0.27 -5.48 13.02
N ALA A 40 -0.07 -4.41 12.28
CA ALA A 40 0.88 -3.75 11.39
C ALA A 40 2.06 -3.14 12.17
N ASN A 41 1.78 -2.57 13.34
CA ASN A 41 2.80 -1.99 14.21
C ASN A 41 3.72 -3.06 14.84
N GLU A 42 3.16 -4.16 15.33
CA GLU A 42 3.92 -5.31 15.80
C GLU A 42 4.75 -5.92 14.67
N ASN A 43 4.16 -6.16 13.50
CA ASN A 43 4.86 -6.70 12.32
C ASN A 43 6.01 -5.77 11.88
N LEU A 44 5.77 -4.46 11.84
CA LEU A 44 6.82 -3.48 11.50
C LEU A 44 7.96 -3.52 12.51
N LYS A 45 7.65 -3.42 13.80
CA LYS A 45 8.63 -3.25 14.87
C LYS A 45 9.43 -4.53 15.13
N ASP A 46 8.74 -5.67 15.21
CA ASP A 46 9.32 -6.90 15.74
C ASP A 46 9.91 -7.78 14.63
N ILE A 47 9.55 -7.56 13.36
CA ILE A 47 9.92 -8.45 12.25
C ILE A 47 10.44 -7.70 11.03
N CYS A 48 9.60 -6.90 10.37
CA CYS A 48 9.93 -6.30 9.08
C CYS A 48 11.12 -5.33 9.21
N SER A 49 11.13 -4.49 10.25
CA SER A 49 12.24 -3.55 10.51
C SER A 49 13.56 -4.25 10.77
N PRO A 50 13.70 -5.15 11.77
CA PRO A 50 14.97 -5.84 12.01
C PRO A 50 15.41 -6.65 10.80
N MET A 51 14.51 -7.39 10.16
CA MET A 51 14.82 -8.19 8.97
C MET A 51 15.29 -7.32 7.79
N PHE A 52 14.58 -6.23 7.48
CA PHE A 52 14.97 -5.29 6.42
C PHE A 52 16.38 -4.72 6.66
N HIS A 53 16.65 -4.26 7.88
CA HIS A 53 17.94 -3.66 8.22
C HIS A 53 19.09 -4.68 8.21
N GLU A 54 18.85 -5.92 8.64
CA GLU A 54 19.82 -7.03 8.55
C GLU A 54 20.14 -7.38 7.10
N LEU A 55 19.12 -7.62 6.28
CA LEU A 55 19.29 -7.91 4.85
C LEU A 55 20.01 -6.78 4.12
N ARG A 56 19.65 -5.53 4.42
CA ARG A 56 20.33 -4.35 3.87
C ARG A 56 21.82 -4.34 4.25
N LYS A 57 22.15 -4.67 5.50
CA LYS A 57 23.54 -4.72 5.97
C LYS A 57 24.33 -5.86 5.30
N ILE A 58 23.72 -7.03 5.14
CA ILE A 58 24.29 -8.16 4.40
C ILE A 58 24.59 -7.74 2.95
N LYS A 59 23.61 -7.16 2.26
CA LYS A 59 23.74 -6.68 0.88
C LYS A 59 24.85 -5.65 0.69
N GLN A 60 25.07 -4.78 1.67
CA GLN A 60 26.07 -3.72 1.63
C GLN A 60 27.49 -4.17 2.03
N THR A 61 27.65 -5.35 2.63
CA THR A 61 28.95 -5.81 3.13
C THR A 61 29.82 -6.29 1.96
N GLU A 62 30.94 -5.63 1.67
CA GLU A 62 31.80 -5.96 0.52
C GLU A 62 32.59 -7.26 0.71
N ASP A 63 33.07 -7.51 1.94
CA ASP A 63 33.84 -8.69 2.31
C ASP A 63 33.00 -9.99 2.22
N PRO A 64 33.36 -10.96 1.37
CA PRO A 64 32.59 -12.17 1.16
C PRO A 64 32.54 -13.10 2.38
N GLU A 65 33.63 -13.23 3.15
CA GLU A 65 33.67 -14.12 4.31
C GLU A 65 32.75 -13.60 5.41
N LYS A 66 32.87 -12.30 5.70
CA LYS A 66 31.98 -11.61 6.63
C LYS A 66 30.52 -11.65 6.17
N ARG A 67 30.27 -11.54 4.87
CA ARG A 67 28.91 -11.61 4.32
C ARG A 67 28.30 -13.00 4.49
N GLU A 68 29.05 -14.06 4.25
CA GLU A 68 28.62 -15.43 4.49
C GLU A 68 28.31 -15.66 5.97
N GLU A 69 29.18 -15.19 6.87
CA GLU A 69 28.95 -15.30 8.31
C GLU A 69 27.67 -14.57 8.75
N MET A 70 27.45 -13.36 8.23
CA MET A 70 26.21 -12.62 8.51
C MET A 70 24.96 -13.33 7.97
N LEU A 71 25.06 -14.04 6.85
CA LEU A 71 23.97 -14.87 6.33
C LEU A 71 23.67 -16.06 7.24
N ARG A 72 24.70 -16.74 7.77
CA ARG A 72 24.51 -17.83 8.75
C ARG A 72 23.78 -17.33 9.99
N ILE A 73 24.28 -16.25 10.58
CA ILE A 73 23.65 -15.61 11.76
C ILE A 73 22.20 -15.23 11.46
N PHE A 74 21.93 -14.71 10.25
CA PHE A 74 20.58 -14.35 9.83
C PHE A 74 19.65 -15.56 9.79
N PHE A 75 20.03 -16.65 9.12
CA PHE A 75 19.19 -17.84 9.06
C PHE A 75 19.03 -18.52 10.41
N GLU A 76 20.11 -18.66 11.19
CA GLU A 76 20.02 -19.21 12.55
C GLU A 76 19.04 -18.44 13.42
N LYS A 77 19.08 -17.10 13.38
CA LYS A 77 18.16 -16.24 14.12
C LYS A 77 16.70 -16.40 13.70
N HIS A 78 16.45 -16.54 12.39
CA HIS A 78 15.10 -16.53 11.82
C HIS A 78 14.51 -17.94 11.58
N THR A 79 15.29 -19.00 11.78
CA THR A 79 14.83 -20.40 11.70
C THR A 79 14.70 -21.06 13.09
N ASP A 80 15.26 -20.46 14.16
CA ASP A 80 15.08 -20.96 15.53
C ASP A 80 13.58 -21.14 15.88
N SER A 81 13.28 -22.08 16.78
CA SER A 81 11.93 -22.38 17.27
C SER A 81 11.19 -21.17 17.88
N ASN A 82 11.95 -20.15 18.32
CA ASN A 82 11.44 -18.88 18.84
C ASN A 82 11.37 -17.77 17.77
N SER A 83 11.58 -18.11 16.50
CA SER A 83 11.57 -17.15 15.40
C SER A 83 10.20 -16.52 15.23
N ASN A 84 10.18 -15.22 14.92
CA ASN A 84 8.97 -14.47 14.63
C ASN A 84 8.61 -14.47 13.12
N VAL A 85 9.29 -15.25 12.26
CA VAL A 85 9.00 -15.26 10.81
C VAL A 85 7.55 -15.62 10.52
N TYR A 86 6.93 -16.52 11.30
CA TYR A 86 5.52 -16.91 11.15
C TYR A 86 4.52 -15.77 11.38
N LYS A 87 4.95 -14.69 12.07
CA LYS A 87 4.11 -13.52 12.33
C LYS A 87 4.09 -12.53 11.15
N LEU A 88 4.89 -12.76 10.09
CA LEU A 88 4.76 -12.01 8.86
C LEU A 88 3.35 -12.18 8.28
N ALA A 89 2.67 -11.07 8.02
CA ALA A 89 1.31 -11.10 7.49
C ALA A 89 1.22 -11.69 6.06
N ASN A 90 2.33 -11.66 5.32
CA ASN A 90 2.39 -12.08 3.93
C ASN A 90 3.03 -13.47 3.77
N ARG A 91 2.21 -14.46 3.46
CA ARG A 91 2.64 -15.85 3.20
C ARG A 91 3.73 -15.95 2.13
N PHE A 92 3.68 -15.14 1.07
CA PHE A 92 4.68 -15.21 0.00
C PHE A 92 6.09 -14.86 0.49
N ILE A 93 6.21 -13.98 1.48
CA ILE A 93 7.49 -13.62 2.09
C ILE A 93 8.03 -14.79 2.91
N ILE A 94 7.15 -15.47 3.66
CA ILE A 94 7.50 -16.66 4.44
C ILE A 94 7.99 -17.79 3.52
N ASP A 95 7.23 -18.10 2.45
CA ASP A 95 7.60 -19.14 1.50
C ASP A 95 8.95 -18.79 0.81
N SER A 96 9.14 -17.52 0.43
CA SER A 96 10.40 -17.03 -0.16
C SER A 96 11.59 -17.11 0.81
N PHE A 97 11.36 -16.90 2.11
CA PHE A 97 12.41 -17.04 3.13
C PHE A 97 12.92 -18.48 3.19
N TYR A 98 12.03 -19.47 3.25
CA TYR A 98 12.41 -20.88 3.31
C TYR A 98 13.06 -21.37 2.02
N GLU A 99 12.60 -20.91 0.85
CA GLU A 99 13.27 -21.19 -0.42
C GLU A 99 14.70 -20.62 -0.45
N MET A 100 14.87 -19.38 0.03
CA MET A 100 16.17 -18.73 0.11
C MET A 100 17.12 -19.48 1.08
N GLU A 101 16.61 -19.96 2.21
CA GLU A 101 17.37 -20.79 3.16
C GLU A 101 17.82 -22.12 2.55
N GLN A 102 16.95 -22.78 1.79
CA GLN A 102 17.27 -24.03 1.11
C GLN A 102 18.41 -23.84 0.08
N GLU A 103 18.34 -22.78 -0.72
CA GLU A 103 19.41 -22.44 -1.67
C GLU A 103 20.73 -22.09 -0.96
N PHE A 104 20.67 -21.39 0.18
CA PHE A 104 21.85 -21.13 0.98
C PHE A 104 22.48 -22.41 1.54
N SER A 105 21.64 -23.30 2.08
CA SER A 105 22.06 -24.61 2.59
C SER A 105 22.66 -25.49 1.50
N LYS A 106 22.11 -25.44 0.28
CA LYS A 106 22.64 -26.12 -0.89
C LYS A 106 24.03 -25.59 -1.25
N PHE A 107 24.20 -24.27 -1.30
CA PHE A 107 25.49 -23.63 -1.51
C PHE A 107 26.53 -24.02 -0.46
N LEU A 108 26.17 -24.06 0.84
CA LEU A 108 27.11 -24.44 1.91
C LEU A 108 27.67 -25.86 1.73
N ARG A 109 26.89 -26.78 1.12
CA ARG A 109 27.29 -28.16 0.84
C ARG A 109 28.11 -28.30 -0.44
N SER A 110 27.67 -27.66 -1.53
CA SER A 110 28.31 -27.83 -2.85
C SER A 110 29.50 -26.91 -3.06
N ARG A 111 29.50 -25.73 -2.42
CA ARG A 111 30.44 -24.62 -2.65
C ARG A 111 30.55 -24.22 -4.13
N SER A 112 29.50 -24.47 -4.91
CA SER A 112 29.49 -24.18 -6.34
C SER A 112 29.16 -22.71 -6.63
N ARG A 113 29.75 -22.16 -7.69
CA ARG A 113 29.49 -20.79 -8.15
C ARG A 113 28.04 -20.61 -8.64
N GLU A 114 27.47 -21.65 -9.22
CA GLU A 114 26.11 -21.65 -9.76
C GLU A 114 25.09 -21.58 -8.63
N ASP A 115 25.26 -22.38 -7.57
CA ASP A 115 24.38 -22.34 -6.39
C ASP A 115 24.49 -21.00 -5.67
N TRP A 116 25.69 -20.41 -5.60
CA TRP A 116 25.86 -19.07 -5.05
C TRP A 116 25.07 -18.01 -5.84
N ARG A 117 25.13 -18.07 -7.17
CA ARG A 117 24.36 -17.17 -8.04
C ARG A 117 22.85 -17.38 -7.87
N GLY A 118 22.40 -18.64 -7.77
CA GLY A 118 21.00 -19.01 -7.53
C GLY A 118 20.49 -18.45 -6.21
N PHE A 119 21.27 -18.60 -5.14
CA PHE A 119 21.00 -18.02 -3.84
C PHE A 119 20.83 -16.50 -3.92
N TRP A 120 21.78 -15.78 -4.54
CA TRP A 120 21.71 -14.31 -4.63
C TRP A 120 20.49 -13.80 -5.39
N TYR A 121 20.05 -14.53 -6.42
CA TYR A 121 18.82 -14.21 -7.13
C TYR A 121 17.60 -14.28 -6.20
N LYS A 122 17.49 -15.35 -5.40
CA LYS A 122 16.43 -15.51 -4.40
C LYS A 122 16.54 -14.47 -3.28
N PHE A 123 17.75 -14.18 -2.82
CA PHE A 123 18.03 -13.16 -1.81
C PHE A 123 17.55 -11.77 -2.26
N GLU A 124 17.83 -11.37 -3.49
CA GLU A 124 17.40 -10.07 -4.01
C GLU A 124 15.87 -9.97 -4.10
N GLY A 125 15.22 -11.04 -4.58
CA GLY A 125 13.75 -11.12 -4.61
C GLY A 125 13.15 -10.99 -3.21
N PHE A 126 13.69 -11.74 -2.25
CA PHE A 126 13.26 -11.70 -0.85
C PHE A 126 13.49 -10.31 -0.23
N TYR A 127 14.65 -9.70 -0.44
CA TYR A 127 14.98 -8.35 0.03
C TYR A 127 13.94 -7.32 -0.44
N LEU A 128 13.57 -7.34 -1.72
CA LEU A 128 12.58 -6.41 -2.27
C LEU A 128 11.19 -6.62 -1.66
N MET A 129 10.78 -7.87 -1.41
CA MET A 129 9.49 -8.14 -0.76
C MET A 129 9.46 -7.65 0.68
N VAL A 130 10.54 -7.89 1.45
CA VAL A 130 10.66 -7.40 2.83
C VAL A 130 10.72 -5.87 2.86
N GLU A 131 11.41 -5.23 1.91
CA GLU A 131 11.43 -3.78 1.77
C GLU A 131 10.04 -3.21 1.46
N GLU A 132 9.29 -3.81 0.53
CA GLU A 132 7.93 -3.39 0.21
C GLU A 132 7.00 -3.53 1.43
N GLU A 133 7.08 -4.66 2.15
CA GLU A 133 6.29 -4.91 3.35
C GLU A 133 6.65 -3.94 4.48
N TYR A 134 7.93 -3.64 4.68
CA TYR A 134 8.41 -2.64 5.63
C TYR A 134 7.81 -1.26 5.32
N PHE A 135 7.95 -0.78 4.08
CA PHE A 135 7.43 0.54 3.71
C PHE A 135 5.91 0.56 3.66
N SER A 136 5.25 -0.54 3.34
CA SER A 136 3.80 -0.68 3.39
C SER A 136 3.26 -0.52 4.81
N ASN A 137 3.85 -1.24 5.78
CA ASN A 137 3.47 -1.12 7.19
C ASN A 137 3.82 0.27 7.76
N TYR A 138 4.99 0.81 7.42
CA TYR A 138 5.36 2.18 7.79
C TYR A 138 4.38 3.22 7.23
N ASP A 139 4.10 3.18 5.93
CA ASP A 139 3.18 4.11 5.27
C ASP A 139 1.76 3.95 5.82
N PHE A 140 1.33 2.75 6.20
CA PHE A 140 0.04 2.48 6.84
C PHE A 140 -0.08 3.11 8.24
N ILE A 141 0.92 2.89 9.10
CA ILE A 141 0.95 3.39 10.49
C ILE A 141 1.06 4.91 10.51
N TYR A 142 1.98 5.47 9.71
CA TYR A 142 2.28 6.90 9.72
C TYR A 142 1.43 7.73 8.74
N ARG A 143 0.47 7.11 8.05
CA ARG A 143 -0.42 7.78 7.09
C ARG A 143 -1.09 9.01 7.67
N GLU A 144 -1.62 8.88 8.88
CA GLU A 144 -2.35 9.96 9.55
C GLU A 144 -1.41 10.95 10.23
N PHE A 145 -0.21 10.50 10.59
CA PHE A 145 0.79 11.35 11.23
C PHE A 145 1.22 12.52 10.33
N GLY A 146 1.38 12.29 9.02
CA GLY A 146 1.68 13.35 8.06
C GLY A 146 0.60 14.44 8.03
N TRP A 147 -0.66 14.03 7.98
CA TRP A 147 -1.81 14.92 8.04
C TRP A 147 -1.86 15.70 9.37
N LEU A 148 -1.78 15.00 10.50
CA LEU A 148 -1.81 15.60 11.83
C LEU A 148 -0.67 16.60 12.02
N ARG A 149 0.54 16.26 11.58
CA ARG A 149 1.70 17.17 11.61
C ARG A 149 1.46 18.41 10.76
N SER A 150 0.81 18.28 9.60
CA SER A 150 0.47 19.42 8.74
C SER A 150 -0.55 20.34 9.42
N LEU A 151 -1.55 19.77 10.11
CA LEU A 151 -2.54 20.53 10.87
C LEU A 151 -1.94 21.26 12.07
N CYS A 152 -1.00 20.63 12.78
CA CYS A 152 -0.36 21.22 13.96
C CYS A 152 0.58 22.39 13.63
N ARG A 153 1.05 22.51 12.38
CA ARG A 153 1.93 23.61 11.95
C ARG A 153 1.16 24.85 11.47
N GLY A 154 -0.13 24.71 11.16
CA GLY A 154 -0.95 25.79 10.62
C GLY A 154 -1.64 26.63 11.70
N ASN A 155 -2.15 27.80 11.29
CA ASN A 155 -3.03 28.61 12.13
C ASN A 155 -4.29 27.82 12.51
N LEU A 156 -4.84 28.03 13.71
CA LEU A 156 -6.06 27.35 14.21
C LEU A 156 -7.22 27.44 13.21
N PHE A 157 -7.39 28.60 12.56
CA PHE A 157 -8.42 28.80 11.55
C PHE A 157 -8.23 27.88 10.32
N LEU A 158 -7.00 27.78 9.79
CA LEU A 158 -6.70 26.89 8.66
C LEU A 158 -6.93 25.42 9.02
N ARG A 159 -6.63 25.03 10.27
CA ARG A 159 -6.92 23.68 10.78
C ARG A 159 -8.42 23.38 10.78
N ILE A 160 -9.25 24.29 11.27
CA ILE A 160 -10.71 24.13 11.27
C ILE A 160 -11.24 24.03 9.83
N VAL A 161 -10.78 24.91 8.94
CA VAL A 161 -11.16 24.89 7.51
C VAL A 161 -10.78 23.56 6.87
N GLN A 162 -9.57 23.06 7.12
CA GLN A 162 -9.09 21.80 6.55
C GLN A 162 -9.87 20.57 7.05
N GLU A 163 -10.18 20.49 8.35
CA GLU A 163 -11.04 19.42 8.88
C GLU A 163 -12.47 19.53 8.35
N PHE A 164 -12.99 20.76 8.18
CA PHE A 164 -14.31 20.98 7.57
C PHE A 164 -14.36 20.54 6.10
N ILE A 165 -13.33 20.85 5.31
CA ILE A 165 -13.20 20.39 3.91
C ILE A 165 -13.17 18.86 3.85
N LYS A 166 -12.42 18.21 4.74
CA LYS A 166 -12.36 16.74 4.85
C LYS A 166 -13.73 16.14 5.19
N LEU A 167 -14.47 16.76 6.11
CA LEU A 167 -15.83 16.37 6.45
C LEU A 167 -16.76 16.50 5.24
N LEU A 168 -16.75 17.65 4.55
CA LEU A 168 -17.56 17.87 3.34
C LEU A 168 -17.25 16.86 2.22
N TYR A 169 -15.97 16.57 1.99
CA TYR A 169 -15.54 15.57 1.01
C TYR A 169 -16.05 14.16 1.36
N THR A 170 -15.93 13.77 2.64
CA THR A 170 -16.39 12.45 3.10
C THR A 170 -17.91 12.33 3.00
N THR A 171 -18.64 13.36 3.43
CA THR A 171 -20.10 13.41 3.37
C THR A 171 -20.62 13.42 1.93
N SER A 172 -20.02 14.21 1.04
CA SER A 172 -20.41 14.23 -0.39
C SER A 172 -20.14 12.89 -1.08
N SER A 173 -19.03 12.22 -0.78
CA SER A 173 -18.75 10.87 -1.27
C SER A 173 -19.83 9.86 -0.83
N PHE A 174 -20.25 9.93 0.44
CA PHE A 174 -21.33 9.09 0.95
C PHE A 174 -22.68 9.39 0.26
N ILE A 175 -23.01 10.66 0.06
CA ILE A 175 -24.24 11.07 -0.66
C ILE A 175 -24.25 10.50 -2.08
N VAL A 176 -23.13 10.55 -2.80
CA VAL A 176 -23.04 9.96 -4.16
C VAL A 176 -23.38 8.47 -4.13
N ILE A 177 -22.86 7.72 -3.15
CA ILE A 177 -23.17 6.28 -3.01
C ILE A 177 -24.67 6.07 -2.76
N VAL A 178 -25.28 6.86 -1.87
CA VAL A 178 -26.73 6.80 -1.61
C VAL A 178 -27.53 7.14 -2.85
N CYS A 179 -27.16 8.18 -3.61
CA CYS A 179 -27.83 8.56 -4.84
C CYS A 179 -27.74 7.48 -5.92
N VAL A 180 -26.57 6.86 -6.12
CA VAL A 180 -26.39 5.72 -7.02
C VAL A 180 -27.28 4.55 -6.61
N PHE A 181 -27.38 4.27 -5.30
CA PHE A 181 -28.27 3.24 -4.78
C PHE A 181 -29.75 3.57 -5.02
N LEU A 182 -30.16 4.83 -4.87
CA LEU A 182 -31.52 5.27 -5.20
C LEU A 182 -31.85 5.10 -6.69
N VAL A 183 -30.91 5.44 -7.58
CA VAL A 183 -31.06 5.18 -9.02
C VAL A 183 -31.23 3.69 -9.28
N TYR A 184 -30.41 2.84 -8.67
CA TYR A 184 -30.55 1.39 -8.77
C TYR A 184 -31.94 0.90 -8.34
N LEU A 185 -32.44 1.34 -7.18
CA LEU A 185 -33.77 0.95 -6.69
C LEU A 185 -34.91 1.41 -7.61
N THR A 186 -34.84 2.65 -8.13
CA THR A 186 -35.87 3.17 -9.05
C THR A 186 -35.87 2.48 -10.40
N VAL A 187 -34.69 2.11 -10.92
CA VAL A 187 -34.59 1.30 -12.14
C VAL A 187 -35.12 -0.11 -11.91
N TYR A 188 -34.79 -0.72 -10.77
CA TYR A 188 -35.29 -2.03 -10.40
C TYR A 188 -36.82 -2.06 -10.29
N ASP A 189 -37.43 -1.09 -9.60
CA ASP A 189 -38.89 -0.96 -9.49
C ASP A 189 -39.58 -0.81 -10.86
N TYR A 190 -38.94 -0.09 -11.79
CA TYR A 190 -39.43 0.06 -13.15
C TYR A 190 -39.45 -1.25 -13.93
N PHE A 191 -38.40 -2.08 -13.82
CA PHE A 191 -38.32 -3.37 -14.51
C PHE A 191 -39.22 -4.44 -13.90
N VAL A 192 -39.37 -4.46 -12.58
CA VAL A 192 -40.22 -5.44 -11.89
C VAL A 192 -41.69 -5.07 -11.95
N GLY A 193 -42.01 -3.78 -12.11
CA GLY A 193 -43.38 -3.29 -12.23
C GLY A 193 -44.12 -3.21 -10.88
N THR A 194 -43.39 -3.18 -9.76
CA THR A 194 -43.96 -3.06 -8.41
C THR A 194 -44.65 -1.73 -8.14
N ASN A 195 -44.39 -0.69 -8.96
CA ASN A 195 -44.95 0.66 -8.85
C ASN A 195 -44.78 1.26 -7.43
N PHE A 196 -43.68 0.92 -6.75
CA PHE A 196 -43.37 1.45 -5.43
C PHE A 196 -42.98 2.93 -5.51
N ALA A 197 -42.25 3.32 -6.56
CA ALA A 197 -41.82 4.69 -6.77
C ALA A 197 -42.82 5.48 -7.65
N PRO A 198 -43.07 6.77 -7.37
CA PRO A 198 -43.96 7.60 -8.18
C PRO A 198 -43.42 7.76 -9.61
N LYS A 199 -44.34 7.96 -10.57
CA LYS A 199 -43.98 8.22 -11.97
C LYS A 199 -43.09 9.46 -12.06
N GLY A 200 -41.94 9.33 -12.71
CA GLY A 200 -40.93 10.41 -12.81
C GLY A 200 -39.82 10.35 -11.77
N SER A 201 -39.89 9.44 -10.79
CA SER A 201 -38.84 9.20 -9.78
C SER A 201 -37.47 8.92 -10.39
N ILE A 202 -37.40 8.17 -11.50
CA ILE A 202 -36.14 7.89 -12.21
C ILE A 202 -35.46 9.19 -12.67
N LYS A 203 -36.20 10.10 -13.32
CA LYS A 203 -35.65 11.38 -13.80
C LYS A 203 -35.10 12.21 -12.64
N LEU A 204 -35.87 12.28 -11.55
CA LEU A 204 -35.45 12.99 -10.33
C LEU A 204 -34.20 12.36 -9.70
N ALA A 205 -34.16 11.03 -9.56
CA ALA A 205 -33.02 10.31 -9.00
C ALA A 205 -31.74 10.54 -9.82
N VAL A 206 -31.84 10.53 -11.15
CA VAL A 206 -30.72 10.83 -12.06
C VAL A 206 -30.24 12.27 -11.90
N ILE A 207 -31.14 13.26 -11.83
CA ILE A 207 -30.77 14.67 -11.64
C ILE A 207 -30.07 14.89 -10.29
N ILE A 208 -30.61 14.32 -9.21
CA ILE A 208 -29.98 14.42 -7.87
C ILE A 208 -28.61 13.74 -7.87
N THR A 209 -28.49 12.59 -8.52
CA THR A 209 -27.20 11.90 -8.64
C THR A 209 -26.17 12.76 -9.37
N PHE A 210 -26.55 13.35 -10.50
CA PHE A 210 -25.68 14.25 -11.25
C PHE A 210 -25.23 15.47 -10.42
N LEU A 211 -26.16 16.09 -9.68
CA LEU A 211 -25.83 17.18 -8.77
C LEU A 211 -24.87 16.73 -7.66
N SER A 212 -25.10 15.56 -7.08
CA SER A 212 -24.24 15.01 -6.02
C SER A 212 -22.82 14.73 -6.51
N ILE A 213 -22.66 14.19 -7.73
CA ILE A 213 -21.36 13.94 -8.37
C ILE A 213 -20.64 15.28 -8.62
N THR A 214 -21.39 16.31 -9.03
CA THR A 214 -20.83 17.65 -9.26
C THR A 214 -20.30 18.26 -7.96
N ILE A 215 -21.08 18.20 -6.88
CA ILE A 215 -20.66 18.66 -5.54
C ILE A 215 -19.45 17.85 -5.06
N TRP A 216 -19.47 16.53 -5.21
CA TRP A 216 -18.34 15.68 -4.87
C TRP A 216 -17.08 16.02 -5.67
N GLY A 217 -17.21 16.34 -6.96
CA GLY A 217 -16.11 16.82 -7.79
C GLY A 217 -15.51 18.14 -7.28
N LEU A 218 -16.35 19.08 -6.85
CA LEU A 218 -15.89 20.35 -6.25
C LEU A 218 -15.18 20.13 -4.91
N THR A 219 -15.75 19.31 -4.02
CA THR A 219 -15.11 19.00 -2.73
C THR A 219 -13.81 18.21 -2.92
N LEU A 220 -13.69 17.39 -3.96
CA LEU A 220 -12.46 16.68 -4.32
C LEU A 220 -11.32 17.65 -4.67
N ILE A 221 -11.61 18.71 -5.44
CA ILE A 221 -10.63 19.74 -5.80
C ILE A 221 -10.16 20.48 -4.54
N MET A 222 -11.08 20.85 -3.66
CA MET A 222 -10.76 21.51 -2.39
C MET A 222 -9.98 20.58 -1.43
N ALA A 223 -10.31 19.29 -1.41
CA ALA A 223 -9.65 18.28 -0.59
C ALA A 223 -8.35 17.73 -1.22
N SER A 224 -7.90 18.26 -2.36
CA SER A 224 -6.70 17.80 -3.08
C SER A 224 -5.46 17.82 -2.18
N HIS A 225 -5.26 18.89 -1.40
CA HIS A 225 -4.16 18.98 -0.44
C HIS A 225 -4.21 17.88 0.63
N TYR A 226 -5.40 17.60 1.17
CA TYR A 226 -5.63 16.48 2.10
C TYR A 226 -5.29 15.13 1.46
N LEU A 227 -5.72 14.91 0.22
CA LEU A 227 -5.48 13.66 -0.51
C LEU A 227 -4.00 13.45 -0.83
N VAL A 228 -3.25 14.51 -1.15
CA VAL A 228 -1.80 14.44 -1.38
C VAL A 228 -1.08 14.03 -0.10
N MET A 229 -1.49 14.58 1.05
CA MET A 229 -0.82 14.31 2.34
C MET A 229 -1.20 12.95 2.95
N THR A 230 -2.44 12.48 2.75
CA THR A 230 -2.93 11.20 3.32
C THR A 230 -2.76 10.01 2.41
N LYS A 231 -2.59 10.20 1.11
CA LYS A 231 -2.20 9.15 0.19
C LYS A 231 -0.72 9.28 -0.10
N THR A 232 0.09 8.96 0.92
CA THR A 232 1.50 8.61 0.75
C THR A 232 1.57 7.56 -0.35
N LYS A 233 1.97 8.00 -1.55
CA LYS A 233 1.98 7.23 -2.79
C LYS A 233 0.58 6.67 -3.13
N TRP A 234 -0.24 7.46 -3.83
CA TRP A 234 -0.94 6.84 -4.97
C TRP A 234 0.13 6.05 -5.71
N LYS A 235 0.08 4.71 -5.60
CA LYS A 235 1.00 3.81 -6.30
C LYS A 235 1.18 4.40 -7.70
N LYS A 236 2.42 4.45 -8.15
CA LYS A 236 2.87 4.77 -9.51
C LYS A 236 2.13 4.00 -10.64
N GLY A 237 1.02 3.30 -10.36
CA GLY A 237 0.42 2.27 -11.17
C GLY A 237 -0.85 2.61 -11.97
N PHE A 238 -1.62 3.68 -11.70
CA PHE A 238 -2.81 3.99 -12.53
C PHE A 238 -2.84 5.40 -13.10
N LEU A 239 -2.91 6.46 -12.27
CA LEU A 239 -2.87 7.84 -12.79
C LEU A 239 -1.52 8.17 -13.43
N ARG A 240 -0.39 7.70 -12.86
CA ARG A 240 0.92 7.83 -13.51
C ARG A 240 0.98 7.08 -14.83
N LYS A 241 0.43 5.86 -14.93
CA LYS A 241 0.33 5.13 -16.21
C LYS A 241 -0.58 5.84 -17.22
N LEU A 242 -1.67 6.47 -16.78
CA LEU A 242 -2.54 7.30 -17.63
C LEU A 242 -1.83 8.58 -18.09
N PHE A 243 -1.13 9.27 -17.19
CA PHE A 243 -0.36 10.48 -17.52
C PHE A 243 0.87 10.20 -18.37
N GLU A 244 1.56 9.07 -18.16
CA GLU A 244 2.64 8.57 -19.03
C GLU A 244 2.10 8.26 -20.43
N LYS A 245 0.88 7.72 -20.53
CA LYS A 245 0.23 7.40 -21.82
C LYS A 245 -0.25 8.64 -22.58
N TYR A 246 -0.85 9.62 -21.89
CA TYR A 246 -1.48 10.77 -22.54
C TYR A 246 -0.61 12.04 -22.57
N SER A 247 0.27 12.25 -21.59
CA SER A 247 1.08 13.47 -21.45
C SER A 247 2.48 13.20 -20.88
N PRO A 248 3.34 12.45 -21.59
CA PRO A 248 4.67 12.05 -21.11
C PRO A 248 5.60 13.24 -20.81
N LYS A 249 5.48 14.34 -21.56
CA LYS A 249 6.31 15.55 -21.37
C LYS A 249 6.08 16.22 -20.01
N ILE A 250 4.87 16.16 -19.49
CA ILE A 250 4.52 16.73 -18.17
C ILE A 250 5.14 15.84 -17.09
N VAL A 251 4.98 14.52 -17.19
CA VAL A 251 5.60 13.59 -16.23
C VAL A 251 7.12 13.75 -16.17
N SER A 252 7.79 13.85 -17.32
CA SER A 252 9.25 14.06 -17.36
C SER A 252 9.68 15.42 -16.81
N PHE A 253 8.88 16.47 -17.01
CA PHE A 253 9.13 17.79 -16.44
C PHE A 253 9.00 17.77 -14.91
N TRP A 254 7.96 17.12 -14.38
CA TRP A 254 7.74 16.97 -12.94
C TRP A 254 8.75 16.02 -12.28
N ASP A 255 9.16 14.93 -12.95
CA ASP A 255 10.20 14.02 -12.46
C ASP A 255 11.58 14.71 -12.44
N ASN A 256 11.90 15.56 -13.42
CA ASN A 256 13.11 16.39 -13.39
C ASN A 256 13.04 17.52 -12.34
N TRP A 257 11.85 18.05 -12.07
CA TRP A 257 11.67 19.15 -11.13
C TRP A 257 11.63 18.67 -9.66
N LEU A 258 11.07 17.50 -9.38
CA LEU A 258 10.97 16.91 -8.03
C LEU A 258 12.05 15.86 -7.73
N GLY A 259 12.69 15.29 -8.76
CA GLY A 259 13.51 14.08 -8.67
C GLY A 259 14.97 14.29 -9.07
N ASN A 260 15.70 15.17 -8.36
CA ASN A 260 17.16 15.05 -8.32
C ASN A 260 17.54 13.82 -7.47
N GLN A 261 17.46 12.62 -8.07
CA GLN A 261 18.21 11.48 -7.55
C GLN A 261 19.70 11.70 -7.89
N PRO A 262 20.60 11.68 -6.89
CA PRO A 262 22.00 12.05 -7.10
C PRO A 262 22.75 10.99 -7.92
N LYS A 263 23.66 11.44 -8.81
CA LYS A 263 24.42 10.64 -9.79
C LYS A 263 25.11 9.37 -9.23
N TRP A 264 25.49 9.34 -7.94
CA TRP A 264 26.25 8.24 -7.33
C TRP A 264 25.49 6.91 -7.21
N ILE A 265 24.18 6.87 -7.47
CA ILE A 265 23.40 5.63 -7.53
C ILE A 265 23.53 4.95 -8.91
N ARG A 266 23.89 5.69 -9.96
CA ARG A 266 23.97 5.18 -11.34
C ARG A 266 25.30 4.48 -11.65
N ASP A 267 26.35 4.77 -10.89
CA ASP A 267 27.72 4.29 -11.15
C ASP A 267 28.14 3.07 -10.30
N LYS A 268 27.24 2.48 -9.50
CA LYS A 268 27.54 1.33 -8.61
C LYS A 268 27.26 -0.06 -9.21
N ILE A 269 27.10 -0.17 -10.53
CA ILE A 269 26.98 -1.45 -11.25
C ILE A 269 28.21 -1.65 -12.17
N THR A 270 29.41 -1.47 -11.61
CA THR A 270 30.64 -1.96 -12.23
C THR A 270 31.14 -3.15 -11.43
N VAL A 271 31.25 -4.30 -12.10
CA VAL A 271 31.75 -5.55 -11.53
C VAL A 271 33.19 -5.33 -11.05
N PRO A 272 33.53 -5.65 -9.79
CA PRO A 272 34.90 -5.52 -9.28
C PRO A 272 35.91 -6.35 -10.09
N GLU A 273 37.06 -5.74 -10.44
CA GLU A 273 38.12 -6.33 -11.29
C GLU A 273 38.66 -7.69 -10.79
N MET A 274 38.54 -7.97 -9.50
CA MET A 274 38.94 -9.23 -8.88
C MET A 274 38.26 -10.47 -9.48
N TYR A 275 37.11 -10.32 -10.15
CA TYR A 275 36.44 -11.42 -10.87
C TYR A 275 36.87 -11.57 -12.33
N GLN A 276 37.62 -10.61 -12.89
CA GLN A 276 38.16 -10.70 -14.26
C GLN A 276 39.51 -11.43 -14.29
N LYS A 277 40.32 -11.33 -13.22
CA LYS A 277 41.64 -12.00 -13.15
C LYS A 277 41.56 -13.54 -13.14
N GLN A 278 40.56 -14.12 -12.49
CA GLN A 278 40.36 -15.58 -12.48
C GLN A 278 39.91 -16.18 -13.82
N GLN A 279 39.46 -15.38 -14.80
CA GLN A 279 39.14 -15.89 -16.15
C GLN A 279 40.35 -15.89 -17.09
N ASN A 280 41.37 -15.07 -16.82
CA ASN A 280 42.58 -15.01 -17.65
C ASN A 280 43.68 -15.97 -17.18
N GLU A 281 43.69 -16.36 -15.90
CA GLU A 281 44.69 -17.31 -15.36
C GLU A 281 44.32 -18.79 -15.58
N GLY A 282 43.14 -19.10 -16.12
CA GLY A 282 42.67 -20.47 -16.37
C GLY A 282 42.84 -21.00 -17.80
N CYS A 283 43.51 -20.27 -18.70
CA CYS A 283 43.66 -20.67 -20.11
C CYS A 283 45.10 -20.93 -20.58
N ASP A 284 46.12 -20.74 -19.74
CA ASP A 284 47.53 -20.75 -20.20
C ASP A 284 48.41 -21.91 -19.70
N GLU A 285 47.82 -23.02 -19.25
CA GLU A 285 48.58 -24.24 -18.98
C GLU A 285 48.04 -25.44 -19.79
N ARG A 286 48.41 -25.49 -21.07
CA ARG A 286 48.65 -26.76 -21.76
C ARG A 286 50.15 -26.90 -22.05
N PRO A 287 50.82 -27.93 -21.53
CA PRO A 287 52.23 -28.16 -21.84
C PRO A 287 52.39 -28.54 -23.31
N ALA A 288 53.38 -27.93 -23.98
CA ALA A 288 53.81 -28.34 -25.30
C ALA A 288 54.43 -29.75 -25.22
N VAL A 289 53.91 -30.66 -26.05
CA VAL A 289 54.56 -31.92 -26.45
C VAL A 289 55.44 -31.64 -27.66
#